data_AF-A0A2N2WAE1-F1
#
_entry.id   AF-A0A2N2WAE1-F1
#
_cell.length_a   1.000
_cell.length_b   1.000
_cell.length_c   1.000
_cell.angle_alpha   90.00
_cell.angle_beta   90.00
_cell.angle_gamma   90.00
#
_symmetry.space_group_name_H-M   'P 1'
#
loop_
_entity.id
_entity.type
_entity.pdbx_description
1 polymer ?
#
loop_
_entity_poly.entity_id
_entity_poly.type
_entity_poly.pdbx_seq_one_letter_code
_entity_poly.pdbx_strand_id
1 'polypeptide(L)'
;MKKLDDFINENRPLFDDEQPGKQHEAKFINLLNDQQQIKNAERFAITSRWLKLAAAIIIIAGFGFGILAILNNPTPQLKNAENALPAEITEMEQYYAMQTQEKLNRIEKLAGSEAEGTQVKNMLLQEIDNLNASSEALKSEYLEGKRDKRLVDAIKNNYRVLSNLLDKVADQLAEPTKESSQRINRNLKSQKYESIIS
;
A
#
# COMPACT_ATOMS: atom_id res chain seq x y z
N MET A 1 -68.10 -8.37 -43.25
CA MET A 1 -67.56 -9.34 -42.27
C MET A 1 -67.79 -8.73 -40.90
N LYS A 2 -68.49 -9.41 -39.99
CA LYS A 2 -68.57 -8.96 -38.58
C LYS A 2 -67.17 -9.02 -37.99
N LYS A 3 -66.74 -7.99 -37.26
CA LYS A 3 -65.41 -7.96 -36.63
C LYS A 3 -65.43 -8.84 -35.38
N LEU A 4 -64.27 -9.37 -34.99
CA LEU A 4 -64.12 -10.20 -33.79
C LEU A 4 -64.66 -9.50 -32.54
N ASP A 5 -64.46 -8.19 -32.46
CA ASP A 5 -64.98 -7.35 -31.37
C ASP A 5 -66.51 -7.35 -31.30
N ASP A 6 -67.20 -7.35 -32.46
CA ASP A 6 -68.66 -7.42 -32.51
C ASP A 6 -69.14 -8.79 -32.02
N PHE A 7 -68.44 -9.87 -32.41
CA PHE A 7 -68.75 -11.23 -31.98
C PHE A 7 -68.56 -11.44 -30.48
N ILE A 8 -67.47 -10.92 -29.91
CA ILE A 8 -67.19 -11.03 -28.47
C ILE A 8 -68.22 -10.23 -27.67
N ASN A 9 -68.59 -9.04 -28.13
CA ASN A 9 -69.58 -8.21 -27.44
C ASN A 9 -71.01 -8.80 -27.53
N GLU A 10 -71.41 -9.34 -28.69
CA GLU A 10 -72.71 -10.00 -28.87
C GLU A 10 -72.84 -11.27 -28.00
N ASN A 11 -71.72 -11.96 -27.74
CA ASN A 11 -71.68 -13.21 -26.96
C ASN A 11 -71.09 -13.03 -25.55
N ARG A 12 -70.91 -11.79 -25.09
CA ARG A 12 -70.32 -11.46 -23.79
C ARG A 12 -70.92 -12.21 -22.59
N PRO A 13 -72.25 -12.43 -22.53
CA PRO A 13 -72.84 -13.21 -21.44
C PRO A 13 -72.27 -14.63 -21.34
N LEU A 14 -71.92 -15.26 -22.46
CA LEU A 14 -71.34 -16.62 -22.51
C LEU A 14 -69.88 -16.68 -22.01
N PHE A 15 -69.21 -15.53 -21.93
CA PHE A 15 -67.81 -15.45 -21.50
C PHE A 15 -67.65 -14.96 -20.05
N ASP A 16 -68.64 -14.22 -19.53
CA ASP A 16 -68.61 -13.63 -18.19
C ASP A 16 -69.37 -14.49 -17.14
N ASP A 17 -69.70 -15.76 -17.45
CA ASP A 17 -70.52 -16.66 -16.62
C ASP A 17 -69.75 -17.29 -15.43
N GLU A 18 -68.42 -17.36 -15.48
CA GLU A 18 -67.61 -18.00 -14.43
C GLU A 18 -66.76 -16.99 -13.65
N GLN A 19 -67.04 -16.84 -12.36
CA GLN A 19 -66.12 -16.16 -11.45
C GLN A 19 -64.97 -17.09 -11.06
N PRO A 20 -63.73 -16.59 -10.99
CA PRO A 20 -62.60 -17.40 -10.54
C PRO A 20 -62.86 -17.92 -9.13
N GLY A 21 -62.67 -19.22 -8.91
CA GLY A 21 -62.87 -19.81 -7.59
C GLY A 21 -62.00 -19.15 -6.52
N LYS A 22 -62.44 -19.15 -5.26
CA LYS A 22 -61.78 -18.47 -4.11
C LYS A 22 -60.27 -18.75 -3.96
N GLN A 23 -59.78 -19.86 -4.50
CA GLN A 23 -58.37 -20.23 -4.48
C GLN A 23 -57.50 -19.43 -5.47
N HIS A 24 -58.06 -18.84 -6.53
CA HIS A 24 -57.33 -18.03 -7.49
C HIS A 24 -56.88 -16.70 -6.88
N GLU A 25 -57.74 -16.07 -6.08
CA GLU A 25 -57.40 -14.85 -5.36
C GLU A 25 -56.22 -15.10 -4.40
N ALA A 26 -56.28 -16.16 -3.61
CA ALA A 26 -55.20 -16.55 -2.72
C ALA A 26 -53.87 -16.80 -3.47
N LYS A 27 -53.92 -17.48 -4.63
CA LYS A 27 -52.73 -17.69 -5.48
C LYS A 27 -52.18 -16.39 -6.03
N PHE A 28 -53.04 -15.47 -6.45
CA PHE A 28 -52.66 -14.17 -6.99
C PHE A 28 -52.00 -13.28 -5.93
N ILE A 29 -52.58 -13.22 -4.72
CA ILE A 29 -52.02 -12.49 -3.58
C ILE A 29 -50.66 -13.06 -3.17
N ASN A 30 -50.50 -14.39 -3.14
CA ASN A 30 -49.22 -15.01 -2.85
C ASN A 30 -48.15 -14.65 -3.90
N LEU A 31 -48.50 -14.67 -5.19
CA LEU A 31 -47.58 -14.28 -6.26
C LEU A 31 -47.14 -12.82 -6.16
N LEU A 32 -48.05 -11.92 -5.77
CA LEU A 32 -47.76 -10.50 -5.54
C LEU A 32 -46.80 -10.30 -4.35
N ASN A 33 -47.04 -11.01 -3.25
CA ASN A 33 -46.21 -10.92 -2.05
C ASN A 33 -44.79 -11.44 -2.29
N ASP A 34 -44.64 -12.56 -3.00
CA ASP A 34 -43.32 -13.13 -3.33
C ASP A 34 -42.50 -12.17 -4.21
N GLN A 35 -43.14 -11.52 -5.20
CA GLN A 35 -42.44 -10.51 -6.02
C GLN A 35 -42.00 -9.28 -5.23
N GLN A 36 -42.77 -8.84 -4.23
CA GLN A 36 -42.39 -7.71 -3.40
C GLN A 36 -41.23 -8.05 -2.47
N GLN A 37 -41.20 -9.27 -1.91
CA GLN A 37 -40.10 -9.71 -1.05
C GLN A 37 -38.77 -9.79 -1.81
N ILE A 38 -38.77 -10.32 -3.04
CA ILE A 38 -37.57 -10.39 -3.88
C ILE A 38 -37.05 -8.99 -4.22
N LYS A 39 -37.94 -8.06 -4.61
CA LYS A 39 -37.55 -6.67 -4.92
C LYS A 39 -36.99 -5.93 -3.70
N ASN A 40 -37.52 -6.20 -2.50
CA ASN A 40 -37.03 -5.59 -1.27
C ASN A 40 -35.69 -6.17 -0.82
N ALA A 41 -35.49 -7.49 -0.97
CA ALA A 41 -34.23 -8.16 -0.66
C ALA A 41 -33.09 -7.69 -1.59
N GLU A 42 -33.36 -7.54 -2.89
CA GLU A 42 -32.36 -7.03 -3.85
C GLU A 42 -32.01 -5.56 -3.59
N ARG A 43 -32.99 -4.70 -3.28
CA ARG A 43 -32.74 -3.30 -2.93
C ARG A 43 -31.91 -3.17 -1.66
N PHE A 44 -32.16 -3.98 -0.64
CA PHE A 44 -31.40 -3.99 0.62
C PHE A 44 -29.98 -4.53 0.42
N ALA A 45 -29.80 -5.53 -0.43
CA ALA A 45 -28.49 -6.08 -0.77
C ALA A 45 -27.62 -5.08 -1.56
N ILE A 46 -28.20 -4.34 -2.50
CA ILE A 46 -27.50 -3.32 -3.28
C ILE A 46 -27.11 -2.13 -2.37
N THR A 47 -28.06 -1.60 -1.58
CA THR A 47 -27.76 -0.50 -0.65
C THR A 47 -26.72 -0.88 0.40
N SER A 48 -26.72 -2.11 0.91
CA SER A 48 -25.70 -2.60 1.85
C SER A 48 -24.28 -2.63 1.24
N ARG A 49 -24.15 -2.98 -0.06
CA ARG A 49 -22.84 -3.00 -0.74
C ARG A 49 -22.27 -1.60 -0.92
N TRP A 50 -23.10 -0.64 -1.34
CA TRP A 50 -22.69 0.76 -1.47
C TRP A 50 -22.37 1.40 -0.12
N LEU A 51 -23.11 1.03 0.94
CA LEU A 51 -22.85 1.51 2.30
C LEU A 51 -21.49 1.03 2.82
N LYS A 52 -21.14 -0.24 2.57
CA LYS A 52 -19.82 -0.81 2.94
C LYS A 52 -18.68 -0.10 2.21
N LEU A 53 -18.85 0.22 0.93
CA LEU A 53 -17.85 0.95 0.16
C LEU A 53 -17.69 2.39 0.66
N ALA A 54 -18.79 3.10 0.95
CA ALA A 54 -18.76 4.43 1.52
C ALA A 54 -18.08 4.46 2.90
N ALA A 55 -18.37 3.48 3.76
CA ALA A 55 -17.72 3.36 5.07
C ALA A 55 -16.20 3.14 4.94
N ALA A 56 -15.76 2.31 3.99
CA ALA A 56 -14.33 2.11 3.72
C ALA A 56 -13.64 3.40 3.26
N ILE A 57 -14.28 4.17 2.37
CA ILE A 57 -13.75 5.46 1.91
C ILE A 57 -13.65 6.46 3.07
N ILE A 58 -14.65 6.52 3.95
CA ILE A 58 -14.63 7.41 5.12
C ILE A 58 -13.51 7.01 6.09
N ILE A 59 -13.29 5.71 6.31
CA ILE A 59 -12.17 5.24 7.14
C ILE A 59 -10.83 5.64 6.51
N ILE A 60 -10.63 5.34 5.22
CA ILE A 60 -9.37 5.68 4.53
C ILE A 60 -9.14 7.19 4.49
N ALA A 61 -10.17 7.99 4.21
CA ALA A 61 -10.09 9.44 4.20
C ALA A 61 -9.87 10.02 5.60
N GLY A 62 -10.54 9.46 6.62
CA GLY A 62 -10.40 9.88 8.01
C GLY A 62 -9.00 9.59 8.57
N PHE A 63 -8.47 8.38 8.35
CA PHE A 63 -7.10 8.04 8.73
C PHE A 63 -6.07 8.79 7.88
N GLY A 64 -6.28 8.91 6.57
CA GLY A 64 -5.41 9.67 5.68
C GLY A 64 -5.33 11.15 6.06
N PHE A 65 -6.47 11.79 6.30
CA PHE A 65 -6.52 13.19 6.74
C PHE A 65 -6.00 13.36 8.17
N GLY A 66 -6.28 12.41 9.07
CA GLY A 66 -5.74 12.41 10.44
C GLY A 66 -4.21 12.32 10.46
N ILE A 67 -3.62 11.44 9.66
CA ILE A 67 -2.16 11.32 9.50
C ILE A 67 -1.59 12.62 8.91
N LEU A 68 -2.16 13.14 7.82
CA LEU A 68 -1.70 14.42 7.23
C LEU A 68 -1.84 15.60 8.19
N ALA A 69 -2.89 15.64 9.01
CA ALA A 69 -3.07 16.68 10.02
C ALA A 69 -2.04 16.58 11.16
N ILE A 70 -1.63 15.37 11.56
CA ILE A 70 -0.58 15.13 12.55
C ILE A 70 0.81 15.47 11.99
N LEU A 71 1.08 15.17 10.72
CA LEU A 71 2.34 15.53 10.08
C LEU A 71 2.45 17.04 9.79
N ASN A 72 1.36 17.70 9.39
CA ASN A 72 1.37 19.11 8.98
C ASN A 72 1.13 20.08 10.14
N ASN A 73 0.49 19.63 11.22
CA ASN A 73 0.48 20.36 12.48
C ASN A 73 1.31 19.55 13.47
N PRO A 74 2.62 19.84 13.63
CA PRO A 74 3.27 19.49 14.87
C PRO A 74 2.46 20.23 15.93
N THR A 75 1.59 19.51 16.65
CA THR A 75 1.07 20.01 17.91
C THR A 75 2.29 20.57 18.62
N PRO A 76 2.25 21.82 19.13
CA PRO A 76 3.22 22.23 20.11
C PRO A 76 2.91 21.36 21.31
N GLN A 77 3.46 20.13 21.29
CA GLN A 77 3.78 19.42 22.50
C GLN A 77 4.50 20.49 23.29
N LEU A 78 3.91 20.87 24.42
CA LEU A 78 4.63 21.48 25.52
C LEU A 78 5.71 20.46 25.90
N LYS A 79 6.75 20.38 25.07
CA LYS A 79 7.99 19.68 25.34
C LYS A 79 8.58 20.54 26.43
N ASN A 80 8.36 20.14 27.68
CA ASN A 80 9.26 20.52 28.74
C ASN A 80 10.67 20.40 28.16
N ALA A 81 11.40 21.50 28.04
CA ALA A 81 12.71 21.52 27.36
C ALA A 81 13.68 20.50 28.00
N GLU A 82 13.40 20.09 29.24
CA GLU A 82 14.06 19.02 29.99
C GLU A 82 13.79 17.59 29.50
N ASN A 83 12.90 17.35 28.54
CA ASN A 83 12.66 16.02 27.95
C ASN A 83 12.84 16.01 26.42
N ALA A 84 13.41 17.08 25.86
CA ALA A 84 13.73 17.14 24.44
C ALA A 84 15.11 16.50 24.17
N LEU A 85 15.19 15.74 23.08
CA LEU A 85 16.47 15.30 22.51
C LEU A 85 17.28 16.52 22.05
N PRO A 86 18.63 16.44 22.07
CA PRO A 86 19.49 17.43 21.46
C PRO A 86 19.14 17.66 19.99
N ALA A 87 19.20 18.91 19.53
CA ALA A 87 19.00 19.26 18.12
C ALA A 87 19.89 18.42 17.19
N GLU A 88 21.13 18.13 17.62
CA GLU A 88 22.07 17.30 16.88
C GLU A 88 21.52 15.88 16.58
N ILE A 89 20.80 15.24 17.52
CA ILE A 89 20.20 13.92 17.30
C ILE A 89 19.09 14.02 16.26
N THR A 90 18.21 15.02 16.38
CA THR A 90 17.11 15.24 15.44
C THR A 90 17.61 15.56 14.03
N GLU A 91 18.65 16.37 13.90
CA GLU A 91 19.28 16.68 12.61
C GLU A 91 19.92 15.43 11.99
N MET A 92 20.62 14.62 12.79
CA MET A 92 21.20 13.35 12.33
C MET A 92 20.12 12.39 11.82
N GLU A 93 19.02 12.21 12.56
CA GLU A 93 17.90 11.36 12.15
C GLU A 93 17.34 11.76 10.79
N GLN A 94 17.07 13.04 10.60
CA GLN A 94 16.54 13.56 9.33
C GLN A 94 17.52 13.33 8.18
N TYR A 95 18.80 13.66 8.40
CA TYR A 95 19.85 13.51 7.40
C TYR A 95 20.03 12.03 6.98
N TYR A 96 20.12 11.12 7.95
CA TYR A 96 20.33 9.70 7.67
C TYR A 96 19.07 8.99 7.17
N ALA A 97 17.87 9.43 7.54
CA ALA A 97 16.63 8.90 6.96
C ALA A 97 16.58 9.14 5.44
N MET A 98 16.90 10.36 5.01
CA MET A 98 16.92 10.72 3.60
C MET A 98 18.00 9.93 2.83
N GLN A 99 19.22 9.86 3.36
CA GLN A 99 20.30 9.09 2.74
C GLN A 99 20.02 7.59 2.68
N THR A 100 19.46 7.02 3.76
CA THR A 100 19.15 5.58 3.82
C THR A 100 18.15 5.22 2.73
N GLN A 101 17.11 6.03 2.55
CA GLN A 101 16.12 5.79 1.50
C GLN A 101 16.74 5.87 0.10
N GLU A 102 17.60 6.86 -0.15
CA GLU A 102 18.28 7.00 -1.44
C GLU A 102 19.16 5.77 -1.76
N LYS A 103 19.95 5.33 -0.78
CA LYS A 103 20.86 4.19 -0.93
C LYS A 103 20.10 2.87 -1.06
N LEU A 104 19.03 2.65 -0.30
CA LEU A 104 18.16 1.48 -0.44
C LEU A 104 17.53 1.42 -1.84
N ASN A 105 17.03 2.54 -2.35
CA ASN A 105 16.49 2.61 -3.71
C ASN A 105 17.55 2.28 -4.76
N ARG A 106 18.80 2.70 -4.56
CA ARG A 106 19.92 2.34 -5.44
C ARG A 106 20.23 0.85 -5.37
N ILE A 107 20.28 0.27 -4.17
CA ILE A 107 20.50 -1.17 -3.94
C ILE A 107 19.39 -1.98 -4.62
N GLU A 108 18.13 -1.58 -4.49
CA GLU A 108 16.99 -2.26 -5.12
C GLU A 108 17.09 -2.26 -6.65
N LYS A 109 17.54 -1.16 -7.25
CA LYS A 109 17.80 -1.09 -8.70
C LYS A 109 18.96 -1.98 -9.15
N LEU A 110 19.99 -2.15 -8.31
CA LEU A 110 21.17 -2.95 -8.63
C LEU A 110 20.95 -4.46 -8.40
N ALA A 111 20.25 -4.83 -7.32
CA ALA A 111 20.01 -6.23 -6.94
C ALA A 111 19.05 -6.96 -7.88
N GLY A 112 18.19 -6.24 -8.61
CA GLY A 112 17.21 -6.83 -9.51
C GLY A 112 16.24 -7.78 -8.80
N SER A 113 15.74 -8.79 -9.52
CA SER A 113 14.78 -9.80 -9.01
C SER A 113 15.44 -11.16 -8.72
N GLU A 114 16.76 -11.21 -8.64
CA GLU A 114 17.49 -12.46 -8.44
C GLU A 114 17.42 -12.92 -6.97
N ALA A 115 17.43 -14.24 -6.76
CA ALA A 115 17.29 -14.85 -5.44
C ALA A 115 18.41 -14.40 -4.47
N GLU A 116 19.64 -14.26 -4.95
CA GLU A 116 20.79 -13.78 -4.18
C GLU A 116 20.60 -12.31 -3.77
N GLY A 117 20.11 -11.45 -4.68
CA GLY A 117 19.79 -10.06 -4.39
C GLY A 117 18.70 -9.90 -3.33
N THR A 118 17.70 -10.80 -3.35
CA THR A 118 16.63 -10.84 -2.34
C THR A 118 17.16 -11.23 -0.95
N GLN A 119 18.06 -12.20 -0.87
CA GLN A 119 18.69 -12.61 0.39
C GLN A 119 19.56 -11.49 0.99
N VAL A 120 20.39 -10.83 0.16
CA VAL A 120 21.22 -9.69 0.58
C VAL A 120 20.34 -8.54 1.07
N LYS A 121 19.22 -8.25 0.39
CA LYS A 121 18.25 -7.24 0.84
C LYS A 121 17.67 -7.56 2.21
N ASN A 122 17.27 -8.80 2.46
CA ASN A 122 16.69 -9.19 3.75
C ASN A 122 17.70 -9.08 4.90
N MET A 123 18.94 -9.52 4.69
CA MET A 123 20.01 -9.36 5.67
C MET A 123 20.31 -7.89 5.96
N LEU A 124 20.30 -7.06 4.92
CA LEU A 124 20.48 -5.62 5.06
C LEU A 124 19.35 -4.99 5.89
N LEU A 125 18.09 -5.29 5.57
CA LEU A 125 16.93 -4.76 6.33
C LEU A 125 17.00 -5.14 7.82
N GLN A 126 17.38 -6.38 8.12
CA GLN A 126 17.58 -6.81 9.50
C GLN A 126 18.66 -5.99 10.23
N GLU A 127 19.77 -5.69 9.57
CA GLU A 127 20.84 -4.90 10.17
C GLU A 127 20.44 -3.42 10.36
N ILE A 128 19.63 -2.88 9.45
CA ILE A 128 19.01 -1.55 9.61
C ILE A 128 18.13 -1.53 10.86
N ASP A 129 17.28 -2.55 11.04
CA ASP A 129 16.39 -2.65 12.19
C ASP A 129 17.18 -2.77 13.52
N ASN A 130 18.26 -3.55 13.54
CA ASN A 130 19.14 -3.67 14.69
C ASN A 130 19.76 -2.33 15.10
N LEU A 131 20.31 -1.59 14.13
CA LEU A 131 20.95 -0.29 14.37
C LEU A 131 19.94 0.79 14.78
N ASN A 132 18.72 0.74 14.25
CA ASN A 132 17.62 1.62 14.66
C ASN A 132 17.18 1.31 16.09
N ALA A 133 16.96 0.03 16.42
CA ALA A 133 16.58 -0.38 17.78
C ALA A 133 17.65 0.01 18.81
N SER A 134 18.94 -0.16 18.47
CA SER A 134 20.04 0.31 19.31
C SER A 134 20.00 1.84 19.51
N SER A 135 19.73 2.59 18.45
CA SER A 135 19.62 4.06 18.52
C SER A 135 18.42 4.51 19.37
N GLU A 136 17.27 3.83 19.29
CA GLU A 136 16.11 4.10 20.15
C GLU A 136 16.41 3.84 21.63
N ALA A 137 17.09 2.73 21.94
CA ALA A 137 17.49 2.42 23.32
C ALA A 137 18.41 3.52 23.89
N LEU A 138 19.41 3.95 23.10
CA LEU A 138 20.32 5.04 23.50
C LEU A 138 19.60 6.37 23.70
N LYS A 139 18.57 6.67 22.89
CA LYS A 139 17.71 7.85 23.08
C LYS A 139 16.89 7.77 24.36
N SER A 140 16.32 6.61 24.67
CA SER A 140 15.62 6.39 25.94
C SER A 140 16.56 6.60 27.12
N GLU A 141 17.74 6.00 27.10
CA GLU A 141 18.77 6.16 28.14
C GLU A 141 19.22 7.62 28.31
N TYR A 142 19.31 8.37 27.21
CA TYR A 142 19.65 9.79 27.24
C TYR A 142 18.57 10.59 27.98
N LEU A 143 17.29 10.31 27.71
CA LEU A 143 16.14 11.00 28.29
C LEU A 143 15.87 10.57 29.75
N GLU A 144 16.14 9.32 30.10
CA GLU A 144 15.99 8.76 31.45
C GLU A 144 17.01 9.28 32.48
N GLY A 145 17.86 10.22 32.07
CA GLY A 145 18.69 11.02 32.98
C GLY A 145 20.19 10.83 32.83
N LYS A 146 20.67 9.96 31.92
CA LYS A 146 22.11 9.85 31.66
C LYS A 146 22.65 11.09 30.95
N ARG A 147 21.87 11.69 30.02
CA ARG A 147 22.20 12.89 29.22
C ARG A 147 23.67 12.97 28.75
N ASP A 148 24.27 11.81 28.53
CA ASP A 148 25.71 11.67 28.33
C ASP A 148 26.03 11.88 26.85
N LYS A 149 27.01 12.73 26.56
CA LYS A 149 27.54 12.95 25.21
C LYS A 149 28.00 11.63 24.56
N ARG A 150 28.45 10.65 25.35
CA ARG A 150 28.81 9.31 24.85
C ARG A 150 27.63 8.60 24.19
N LEU A 151 26.40 8.80 24.68
CA LEU A 151 25.20 8.23 24.05
C LEU A 151 24.91 8.92 22.71
N VAL A 152 25.09 10.24 22.63
CA VAL A 152 24.98 11.00 21.37
C VAL A 152 26.01 10.51 20.34
N ASP A 153 27.26 10.30 20.78
CA ASP A 153 28.33 9.79 19.92
C ASP A 153 28.09 8.34 19.50
N ALA A 154 27.50 7.50 20.36
CA ALA A 154 27.09 6.15 20.03
C ALA A 154 25.96 6.13 18.98
N ILE A 155 24.94 6.98 19.13
CA ILE A 155 23.87 7.16 18.14
C ILE A 155 24.46 7.60 16.80
N LYS A 156 25.34 8.61 16.81
CA LYS A 156 26.08 9.06 15.62
C LYS A 156 26.86 7.92 14.97
N ASN A 157 27.49 7.06 15.76
CA ASN A 157 28.22 5.92 15.26
C ASN A 157 27.30 4.88 14.61
N ASN A 158 26.13 4.58 15.20
CA ASN A 158 25.15 3.68 14.59
C ASN A 158 24.75 4.15 13.19
N TYR A 159 24.46 5.45 13.02
CA TYR A 159 24.15 6.01 11.71
C TYR A 159 25.32 5.96 10.71
N ARG A 160 26.55 6.18 11.18
CA ARG A 160 27.76 6.03 10.33
C ARG A 160 27.94 4.58 9.88
N VAL A 161 27.76 3.62 10.79
CA VAL A 161 27.84 2.19 10.48
C VAL A 161 26.79 1.81 9.46
N LEU A 162 25.53 2.24 9.66
CA LEU A 162 24.43 2.05 8.71
C LEU A 162 24.78 2.58 7.32
N SER A 163 25.21 3.84 7.24
CA SER A 163 25.57 4.48 5.97
C SER A 163 26.70 3.73 5.24
N ASN A 164 27.74 3.34 5.97
CA ASN A 164 28.87 2.59 5.42
C ASN A 164 28.47 1.19 4.95
N LEU A 165 27.56 0.53 5.66
CA LEU A 165 27.03 -0.78 5.27
C LEU A 165 26.27 -0.67 3.95
N LEU A 166 25.39 0.33 3.84
CA LEU A 166 24.63 0.59 2.61
C LEU A 166 25.55 0.88 1.42
N ASP A 167 26.61 1.68 1.62
CA ASP A 167 27.59 1.96 0.57
C ASP A 167 28.31 0.67 0.13
N LYS A 168 28.78 -0.14 1.07
CA LYS A 168 29.45 -1.42 0.77
C LYS A 168 28.56 -2.37 -0.01
N VAL A 169 27.29 -2.51 0.39
CA VAL A 169 26.34 -3.38 -0.31
C VAL A 169 26.05 -2.85 -1.71
N ALA A 170 25.85 -1.53 -1.86
CA ALA A 170 25.65 -0.92 -3.17
C ALA A 170 26.86 -1.10 -4.10
N ASP A 171 28.07 -1.00 -3.56
CA ASP A 171 29.31 -1.20 -4.33
C ASP A 171 29.50 -2.66 -4.74
N GLN A 172 29.27 -3.61 -3.83
CA GLN A 172 29.33 -5.05 -4.13
C GLN A 172 28.33 -5.46 -5.23
N LEU A 173 27.12 -4.91 -5.20
CA LEU A 173 26.12 -5.15 -6.24
C LEU A 173 26.46 -4.46 -7.57
N ALA A 174 27.27 -3.40 -7.55
CA ALA A 174 27.73 -2.70 -8.75
C ALA A 174 28.96 -3.38 -9.40
N GLU A 175 29.81 -4.07 -8.64
CA GLU A 175 31.02 -4.73 -9.14
C GLU A 175 30.82 -5.77 -10.28
N PRO A 176 29.81 -6.66 -10.30
CA PRO A 176 29.65 -7.65 -11.37
C PRO A 176 29.37 -7.04 -12.76
N THR A 177 29.06 -5.74 -12.84
CA THR A 177 28.82 -5.05 -14.12
C THR A 177 30.08 -4.50 -14.79
N LYS A 178 31.13 -4.12 -14.02
CA LYS A 178 32.30 -3.43 -14.60
C LYS A 178 33.26 -4.36 -15.35
N GLU A 179 33.49 -5.58 -14.86
CA GLU A 179 34.37 -6.54 -15.55
C GLU A 179 33.74 -7.08 -16.85
N SER A 180 32.44 -7.35 -16.82
CA SER A 180 31.66 -7.84 -17.95
C SER A 180 31.64 -6.82 -19.10
N SER A 181 31.38 -5.55 -18.80
CA SER A 181 31.42 -4.47 -19.81
C SER A 181 32.82 -4.20 -20.36
N GLN A 182 33.87 -4.30 -19.54
CA GLN A 182 35.25 -4.15 -20.00
C GLN A 182 35.75 -5.30 -20.86
N ARG A 183 35.28 -6.54 -20.61
CA ARG A 183 35.57 -7.71 -21.45
C ARG A 183 34.85 -7.62 -22.81
N ILE A 184 33.59 -7.22 -22.82
CA ILE A 184 32.80 -7.02 -24.04
C ILE A 184 33.42 -5.92 -24.92
N ASN A 185 33.81 -4.78 -24.32
CA ASN A 185 34.40 -3.67 -25.06
C ASN A 185 35.78 -4.02 -25.65
N ARG A 186 36.61 -4.79 -24.93
CA ARG A 186 37.88 -5.31 -25.44
C ARG A 186 37.69 -6.28 -26.62
N ASN A 187 36.71 -7.18 -26.54
CA ASN A 187 36.39 -8.09 -27.63
C ASN A 187 35.86 -7.36 -28.88
N LEU A 188 34.98 -6.37 -28.71
CA LEU A 188 34.48 -5.55 -29.82
C LEU A 188 35.60 -4.76 -30.53
N LYS A 189 36.59 -4.28 -29.77
CA LYS A 189 37.76 -3.58 -30.33
C LYS A 189 38.64 -4.54 -31.13
N SER A 190 38.95 -5.72 -30.58
CA SER A 190 39.76 -6.74 -31.27
C SER A 190 39.10 -7.23 -32.56
N GLN A 191 37.79 -7.49 -32.53
CA GLN A 191 37.04 -7.95 -33.70
C GLN A 191 37.00 -6.91 -34.83
N LYS A 192 36.97 -5.62 -34.48
CA LYS A 192 37.06 -4.50 -35.44
C LYS A 192 38.43 -4.37 -36.10
N TYR A 193 39.51 -4.79 -35.44
CA TYR A 193 40.85 -4.76 -36.05
C TYR A 193 41.09 -5.94 -37.00
N GLU A 194 40.50 -7.11 -36.72
CA GLU A 194 40.60 -8.26 -37.63
C GLU A 194 39.78 -8.09 -38.92
N SER A 195 38.67 -7.34 -38.89
CA SER A 195 37.87 -7.05 -40.08
C SER A 195 38.46 -5.99 -41.01
N ILE A 196 39.55 -5.32 -40.62
CA ILE A 196 40.24 -4.30 -41.43
C ILE A 196 41.50 -4.88 -42.10
N ILE A 197 41.96 -6.05 -41.63
CA ILE A 197 43.18 -6.72 -42.08
C ILE A 197 42.84 -7.96 -42.96
N SER A 198 41.56 -8.28 -43.13
CA SER A 198 41.03 -9.29 -44.07
C SER A 198 40.38 -8.63 -45.29
#